data_AF-A0A7Y4UAT5-F1
#
_entry.id   AF-A0A7Y4UAT5-F1
#
_cell.length_a   1.000
_cell.length_b   1.000
_cell.length_c   1.000
_cell.angle_alpha   90.00
_cell.angle_beta   90.00
_cell.angle_gamma   90.00
#
_symmetry.space_group_name_H-M   'P 1'
#
loop_
_entity.id
_entity.type
_entity.pdbx_description
1 polymer ?
#
loop_
_entity_poly.entity_id
_entity_poly.type
_entity_poly.pdbx_seq_one_letter_code
_entity_poly.pdbx_strand_id
1 'polypeptide(L)'
;MSNNTSEQIQPITGAIAAPTKFVIQAEYQGFPVVVECTGKADILKSTIDRLMSIGATPPAQRTTTASAATAGDSSAPPKCRIHHVPMKPSRKPGNFFCPKKDGQHYCAETVKV
;
A
#
# COMPACT_ATOMS: atom_id res chain seq x y z
N MET A 1 -1.80 -14.36 64.28
CA MET A 1 -1.84 -13.09 63.53
C MET A 1 -1.91 -13.46 62.06
N SER A 2 -3.12 -13.49 61.49
CA SER A 2 -3.39 -14.00 60.15
C SER A 2 -3.43 -12.84 59.17
N ASN A 3 -2.46 -12.73 58.27
CA ASN A 3 -2.48 -11.74 57.19
C ASN A 3 -3.19 -12.35 55.99
N ASN A 4 -4.43 -11.90 55.77
CA ASN A 4 -5.27 -12.22 54.63
C ASN A 4 -5.03 -11.13 53.57
N THR A 5 -4.18 -11.41 52.59
CA THR A 5 -3.94 -10.51 51.46
C THR A 5 -4.90 -10.89 50.34
N SER A 6 -6.00 -10.13 50.22
CA SER A 6 -6.92 -10.23 49.09
C SER A 6 -6.23 -9.73 47.82
N GLU A 7 -5.87 -10.66 46.92
CA GLU A 7 -5.47 -10.32 45.56
C GLU A 7 -6.70 -9.83 44.78
N GLN A 8 -6.73 -8.53 44.52
CA GLN A 8 -7.77 -7.87 43.75
C GLN A 8 -7.54 -8.15 42.25
N ILE A 9 -8.10 -9.25 41.75
CA ILE A 9 -8.10 -9.60 40.33
C ILE A 9 -9.09 -8.66 39.62
N GLN A 10 -8.57 -7.68 38.87
CA GLN A 10 -9.39 -6.88 37.96
C GLN A 10 -9.61 -7.65 36.66
N PRO A 11 -10.86 -7.79 36.15
CA PRO A 11 -11.10 -8.36 34.83
C PRO A 11 -10.57 -7.40 33.75
N ILE A 12 -9.64 -7.88 32.92
CA ILE A 12 -9.09 -7.14 31.78
C ILE A 12 -10.19 -7.00 30.73
N THR A 13 -11.03 -5.97 30.88
CA THR A 13 -12.09 -5.62 29.93
C THR A 13 -11.61 -4.40 29.15
N GLY A 14 -10.64 -4.63 28.28
CA GLY A 14 -10.18 -3.66 27.30
C GLY A 14 -9.97 -4.41 26.00
N ALA A 15 -10.51 -3.88 24.90
CA ALA A 15 -10.14 -4.35 23.57
C ALA A 15 -8.63 -4.16 23.43
N ILE A 16 -7.86 -5.23 23.67
CA ILE A 16 -6.42 -5.24 23.46
C ILE A 16 -6.28 -5.02 21.95
N ALA A 17 -5.84 -3.82 21.55
CA ALA A 17 -5.55 -3.54 20.16
C ALA A 17 -4.68 -4.68 19.65
N ALA A 18 -5.19 -5.42 18.66
CA ALA A 18 -4.51 -6.59 18.13
C ALA A 18 -3.07 -6.17 17.80
N PRO A 19 -2.05 -6.91 18.29
CA PRO A 19 -0.69 -6.46 18.17
C PRO A 19 -0.37 -6.36 16.68
N THR A 20 0.09 -5.18 16.25
CA THR A 20 0.28 -4.89 14.84
C THR A 20 1.33 -5.83 14.27
N LYS A 21 0.91 -6.67 13.31
CA LYS A 21 1.79 -7.58 12.58
C LYS A 21 2.42 -6.83 11.42
N PHE A 22 3.74 -6.84 11.38
CA PHE A 22 4.53 -6.32 10.27
C PHE A 22 5.17 -7.50 9.53
N VAL A 23 5.16 -7.41 8.21
CA VAL A 23 5.84 -8.37 7.34
C VAL A 23 6.91 -7.61 6.59
N ILE A 24 8.16 -7.99 6.80
CA ILE A 24 9.33 -7.41 6.15
C ILE A 24 9.79 -8.43 5.11
N GLN A 25 9.79 -8.03 3.85
CA GLN A 25 10.45 -8.79 2.80
C GLN A 25 11.85 -8.22 2.64
N ALA A 26 12.87 -9.07 2.58
CA ALA A 26 14.25 -8.70 2.35
C ALA A 26 14.95 -9.76 1.51
N GLU A 27 16.11 -9.43 0.96
CA GLU A 27 17.00 -10.40 0.31
C GLU A 27 18.28 -10.52 1.13
N TYR A 28 18.71 -11.74 1.42
CA TYR A 28 19.92 -12.02 2.18
C TYR A 28 20.79 -12.99 1.39
N GLN A 29 21.99 -12.56 0.98
CA GLN A 29 22.89 -13.36 0.13
C GLN A 29 22.24 -13.94 -1.13
N GLY A 30 21.31 -13.19 -1.75
CA GLY A 30 20.57 -13.63 -2.93
C GLY A 30 19.37 -14.55 -2.65
N PHE A 31 19.08 -14.84 -1.38
CA PHE A 31 17.88 -15.58 -0.97
C PHE A 31 16.78 -14.61 -0.52
N PRO A 32 15.57 -14.71 -1.07
CA PRO A 32 14.44 -13.93 -0.58
C PRO A 32 14.01 -14.46 0.80
N VAL A 33 13.95 -13.57 1.77
CA VAL A 33 13.54 -13.86 3.16
C VAL A 33 12.31 -13.04 3.53
N VAL A 34 11.40 -13.65 4.29
CA VAL A 34 10.21 -13.01 4.83
C VAL A 34 10.29 -13.08 6.34
N VAL A 35 10.32 -11.91 6.99
CA VAL A 35 10.41 -11.78 8.44
C VAL A 35 9.10 -11.20 8.95
N GLU A 36 8.44 -11.93 9.84
CA GLU A 36 7.24 -11.48 10.51
C GLU A 36 7.60 -10.98 11.91
N CYS A 37 7.20 -9.75 12.23
CA CYS A 37 7.39 -9.20 13.57
C CYS A 37 6.09 -8.57 14.06
N THR A 38 5.84 -8.68 15.36
CA THR A 38 4.60 -8.26 15.98
C THR A 38 4.93 -7.27 17.09
N GLY A 39 4.36 -6.06 17.06
CA GLY A 39 4.65 -5.07 18.10
C GLY A 39 4.42 -3.62 17.70
N LYS A 40 5.24 -2.72 18.26
CA LYS A 40 5.22 -1.27 17.99
C LYS A 40 6.23 -0.91 16.88
N ALA A 41 6.13 0.31 16.36
CA ALA A 41 7.01 0.84 15.31
C ALA A 41 8.51 0.77 15.67
N ASP A 42 8.86 0.88 16.95
CA ASP A 42 10.26 0.76 17.42
C ASP A 42 10.86 -0.62 17.13
N ILE A 43 10.04 -1.68 17.24
CA ILE A 43 10.45 -3.06 16.97
C ILE A 43 10.67 -3.27 15.48
N LEU A 44 9.81 -2.68 14.63
CA LEU A 44 9.98 -2.69 13.19
C LEU A 44 11.32 -2.04 12.79
N LYS A 45 11.60 -0.83 13.31
CA LYS A 45 12.85 -0.11 13.04
C LYS A 45 14.08 -0.92 13.48
N SER A 46 14.08 -1.41 14.71
CA SER A 46 15.19 -2.23 15.23
C SER A 46 15.42 -3.49 14.40
N THR A 47 14.35 -4.10 13.88
CA THR A 47 14.45 -5.30 13.03
C THR A 47 15.03 -4.96 11.67
N ILE A 48 14.62 -3.85 11.05
CA ILE A 48 15.18 -3.37 9.78
C ILE A 48 16.67 -3.06 9.93
N ASP A 49 17.05 -2.32 10.98
CA ASP A 49 18.45 -1.94 11.22
C ASP A 49 19.34 -3.19 11.39
N ARG A 50 18.83 -4.24 12.07
CA ARG A 50 19.52 -5.54 12.18
C ARG A 50 19.61 -6.29 10.87
N LEU A 51 18.56 -6.26 10.04
CA LEU A 51 18.57 -6.88 8.72
C LEU A 51 19.61 -6.18 7.81
N MET A 52 19.68 -4.85 7.86
CA MET A 52 20.68 -4.10 7.10
C MET A 52 22.10 -4.36 7.63
N SER A 53 22.29 -4.49 8.94
CA SER A 53 23.62 -4.71 9.53
C SER A 53 24.21 -6.09 9.19
N ILE A 54 23.37 -7.11 8.99
CA ILE A 54 23.83 -8.42 8.52
C ILE A 54 24.07 -8.44 7.01
N GLY A 55 23.75 -7.37 6.29
CA GLY A 55 23.90 -7.29 4.83
C GLY A 55 22.67 -7.75 4.06
N ALA A 56 21.49 -7.78 4.69
CA ALA A 56 20.25 -7.95 3.93
C ALA A 56 19.96 -6.68 3.14
N THR A 57 19.69 -6.84 1.85
CA THR A 57 19.27 -5.76 0.97
C THR A 57 17.75 -5.67 0.99
N PRO A 58 17.17 -4.46 1.00
CA PRO A 58 15.74 -4.33 0.73
C PRO A 58 15.46 -4.98 -0.62
N PRO A 59 14.31 -5.67 -0.78
CA PRO A 59 13.97 -6.30 -2.03
C PRO A 59 13.98 -5.19 -3.06
N ALA A 60 14.78 -5.35 -4.12
CA ALA A 60 14.92 -4.36 -5.18
C ALA A 60 13.53 -3.86 -5.51
N GLN A 61 13.27 -2.58 -5.20
CA GLN A 61 11.95 -1.96 -5.15
C GLN A 61 11.10 -2.60 -6.23
N ARG A 62 10.33 -3.63 -5.86
CA ARG A 62 9.19 -4.00 -6.66
C ARG A 62 8.38 -2.76 -6.45
N THR A 63 8.40 -1.85 -7.44
CA THR A 63 7.27 -1.01 -7.76
C THR A 63 6.11 -1.91 -7.46
N THR A 64 5.50 -1.68 -6.31
CA THR A 64 4.40 -2.45 -5.82
C THR A 64 3.46 -2.37 -7.00
N THR A 65 3.31 -3.48 -7.74
CA THR A 65 2.10 -3.70 -8.51
C THR A 65 1.06 -3.58 -7.43
N ALA A 66 0.50 -2.36 -7.37
CA ALA A 66 -0.38 -1.92 -6.34
C ALA A 66 -1.43 -3.02 -6.24
N SER A 67 -1.43 -3.70 -5.10
CA SER A 67 -2.64 -4.37 -4.67
C SER A 67 -3.71 -3.30 -4.77
N ALA A 68 -4.67 -3.56 -5.65
CA ALA A 68 -5.76 -2.67 -5.95
C ALA A 68 -6.41 -2.14 -4.66
N ALA A 69 -6.84 -0.88 -4.71
CA ALA A 69 -7.35 -0.06 -3.61
C ALA A 69 -6.23 0.46 -2.69
N THR A 70 -5.90 1.76 -2.67
CA THR A 70 -6.85 2.85 -2.44
C THR A 70 -6.16 4.19 -2.78
N ALA A 71 -6.88 5.05 -3.49
CA ALA A 71 -6.70 6.51 -3.59
C ALA A 71 -5.34 7.10 -4.01
N GLY A 72 -5.32 7.79 -5.16
CA GLY A 72 -4.81 9.17 -5.12
C GLY A 72 -3.90 9.71 -6.22
N ASP A 73 -3.32 8.92 -7.12
CA ASP A 73 -2.42 9.46 -8.16
C ASP A 73 -2.95 9.26 -9.58
N SER A 74 -3.98 10.05 -9.89
CA SER A 74 -4.55 10.24 -11.22
C SER A 74 -3.68 11.18 -12.06
N SER A 75 -2.54 10.71 -12.57
CA SER A 75 -1.74 11.50 -13.53
C SER A 75 -1.38 10.75 -14.82
N ALA A 76 -1.93 9.55 -15.01
CA ALA A 76 -1.94 8.91 -16.32
C ALA A 76 -3.28 9.26 -17.01
N PRO A 77 -3.26 9.94 -18.18
CA PRO A 77 -4.48 10.18 -18.93
C PRO A 77 -5.16 8.85 -19.28
N PRO A 78 -6.48 8.71 -19.05
CA PRO A 78 -7.19 7.49 -19.42
C PRO A 78 -7.05 7.26 -20.93
N LYS A 79 -7.00 5.98 -21.34
CA LYS A 79 -6.97 5.61 -22.76
C LYS A 79 -8.40 5.48 -23.29
N CYS A 80 -8.64 5.96 -24.51
CA CYS A 80 -9.92 5.74 -25.19
C CYS A 80 -10.13 4.24 -25.45
N ARG A 81 -11.33 3.71 -25.14
CA ARG A 81 -11.63 2.27 -25.31
C ARG A 81 -11.75 1.84 -26.78
N ILE A 82 -12.02 2.79 -27.67
CA ILE A 82 -12.24 2.56 -29.10
C ILE A 82 -10.91 2.63 -29.86
N HIS A 83 -10.11 3.67 -29.60
CA HIS A 83 -8.90 3.96 -30.35
C HIS A 83 -7.60 3.58 -29.61
N HIS A 84 -7.70 3.17 -28.35
CA HIS A 84 -6.58 2.83 -27.46
C HIS A 84 -5.48 3.92 -27.35
N VAL A 85 -5.80 5.15 -27.74
CA VAL A 85 -4.92 6.33 -27.62
C VAL A 85 -5.14 7.04 -26.29
N PRO A 86 -4.11 7.71 -25.74
CA PRO A 86 -4.27 8.55 -24.55
C PRO A 86 -5.25 9.69 -24.84
N MET A 87 -6.21 9.86 -23.93
CA MET A 87 -7.21 10.93 -24.00
C MET A 87 -6.61 12.26 -23.55
N LYS A 88 -7.13 13.36 -24.09
CA LYS A 88 -6.70 14.72 -23.72
C LYS A 88 -7.61 15.28 -22.62
N PRO A 89 -7.09 16.08 -21.69
CA PRO A 89 -7.92 16.76 -20.70
C PRO A 89 -8.88 17.71 -21.42
N SER A 90 -10.15 17.67 -21.02
CA SER A 90 -11.18 18.58 -21.47
C SER A 90 -11.09 19.91 -20.71
N ARG A 91 -11.85 20.91 -21.17
CA ARG A 91 -11.98 22.20 -20.47
C ARG A 91 -12.54 22.04 -19.06
N LYS A 92 -13.26 20.95 -18.78
CA LYS A 92 -13.78 20.62 -17.46
C LYS A 92 -12.74 19.76 -16.69
N PRO A 93 -12.31 20.18 -15.50
CA PRO A 93 -11.38 19.39 -14.69
C PRO A 93 -11.94 17.99 -14.42
N GLY A 94 -11.08 16.98 -14.44
CA GLY A 94 -11.44 15.57 -14.27
C GLY A 94 -12.11 14.91 -15.47
N ASN A 95 -12.35 15.63 -16.58
CA ASN A 95 -12.90 15.03 -17.81
C ASN A 95 -11.83 14.91 -18.89
N PHE A 96 -11.81 13.79 -19.58
CA PHE A 96 -10.91 13.52 -20.70
C PHE A 96 -11.72 13.18 -21.95
N PHE A 97 -11.22 13.57 -23.13
CA PHE A 97 -11.84 13.30 -24.43
C PHE A 97 -10.85 12.64 -25.40
N CYS A 98 -11.37 11.82 -26.31
CA CYS A 98 -10.55 11.20 -27.34
C CYS A 98 -10.26 12.19 -28.49
N PRO A 99 -8.99 12.41 -28.88
CA PRO A 99 -8.65 13.31 -29.99
C PRO A 99 -8.78 12.67 -31.38
N LYS A 100 -9.10 11.37 -31.48
CA LYS A 100 -9.27 10.67 -32.76
C LYS A 100 -10.67 10.85 -33.32
N LYS A 101 -10.79 10.73 -34.64
CA LYS A 101 -12.07 10.82 -35.37
C LYS A 101 -12.54 9.43 -35.78
N ASP A 102 -13.82 9.17 -35.53
CA ASP A 102 -14.56 8.05 -36.09
C ASP A 102 -15.20 8.52 -37.40
N GLY A 103 -14.44 8.43 -38.50
CA GLY A 103 -14.86 8.92 -39.81
C GLY A 103 -15.01 10.45 -39.85
N GLN A 104 -16.25 10.94 -39.96
CA GLN A 104 -16.57 12.37 -40.11
C GLN A 104 -16.58 13.12 -38.77
N HIS A 105 -16.75 12.43 -37.64
CA HIS A 105 -16.92 13.06 -36.33
C HIS A 105 -15.79 12.67 -35.37
N TYR A 106 -15.55 13.51 -34.36
CA TYR A 106 -14.66 13.15 -33.25
C TYR A 106 -15.28 12.02 -32.44
N CYS A 107 -14.42 11.14 -31.93
CA CYS A 107 -14.81 10.04 -31.08
C CYS A 107 -15.54 10.56 -29.83
N ALA A 108 -16.74 10.06 -29.57
CA ALA A 108 -17.62 10.52 -28.48
C ALA A 108 -17.22 9.97 -27.10
N GLU A 109 -16.17 9.15 -27.02
CA GLU A 109 -15.72 8.57 -25.76
C GLU A 109 -15.19 9.66 -24.82
N THR A 110 -15.78 9.76 -23.64
CA THR A 110 -15.35 10.64 -22.56
C THR A 110 -15.19 9.85 -21.27
N VAL A 111 -14.09 10.08 -20.55
CA VAL A 111 -13.84 9.45 -19.24
C VAL A 111 -13.81 10.53 -18.18
N LYS A 112 -14.51 10.30 -17.08
CA LYS A 112 -14.45 11.13 -15.87
C LYS A 112 -13.61 10.39 -14.83
N VAL A 113 -12.58 11.06 -14.31
CA VAL A 113 -11.72 10.57 -13.23
C VAL A 113 -11.99 11.40 -11.98
#